data_AF-A0A539EIJ9-F1
#
_entry.id   AF-A0A539EIJ9-F1
#
_cell.length_a   1.000
_cell.length_b   1.000
_cell.length_c   1.000
_cell.angle_alpha   90.00
_cell.angle_beta   90.00
_cell.angle_gamma   90.00
#
_symmetry.space_group_name_H-M   'P 1'
#
loop_
_entity.id
_entity.type
_entity.pdbx_description
1 polymer ?
#
loop_
_entity_poly.entity_id
_entity_poly.type
_entity_poly.pdbx_seq_one_letter_code
_entity_poly.pdbx_strand_id
1 'polypeptide(L)'
;MISSFLYWLIAPFFLAWLLVKFIQRAPRPVPPDVAALVAEHPVPKKSFGAARRVDGRLESLGVFEKLLDASDSAWKAHGAAKAAGVKGSFFTFDETGVVLEQVDL
;
A
#
# COMPACT_ATOMS: atom_id res chain seq x y z
N MET A 1 20.12 -24.22 -37.47
CA MET A 1 18.77 -24.63 -37.00
C MET A 1 18.60 -24.53 -35.49
N ILE A 2 19.59 -24.92 -34.66
CA ILE A 2 19.52 -24.83 -33.17
C ILE A 2 19.25 -23.40 -32.65
N SER A 3 19.80 -22.38 -33.31
CA SER A 3 19.64 -20.96 -32.90
C SER A 3 18.19 -20.46 -32.94
N SER A 4 17.37 -20.88 -33.92
CA SER A 4 15.94 -20.49 -33.99
C SER A 4 15.10 -21.12 -32.88
N PHE A 5 15.46 -22.33 -32.44
CA PHE A 5 14.74 -23.05 -31.38
C PHE A 5 15.03 -22.43 -30.00
N LEU A 6 16.29 -22.05 -29.75
CA LEU A 6 16.69 -21.36 -28.53
C LEU A 6 16.01 -19.99 -28.38
N TYR A 7 15.89 -19.25 -29.49
CA TYR A 7 15.24 -17.94 -29.51
C TYR A 7 13.75 -18.05 -29.11
N TRP A 8 13.04 -19.04 -29.63
CA TRP A 8 11.64 -19.28 -29.27
C TRP A 8 11.43 -19.75 -27.83
N LEU A 9 12.44 -20.39 -27.23
CA LEU A 9 12.41 -20.75 -25.81
C LEU A 9 12.64 -19.52 -24.92
N ILE A 10 13.58 -18.65 -25.26
CA ILE A 10 14.02 -17.52 -24.42
C ILE A 10 13.14 -16.27 -24.60
N ALA A 11 12.65 -16.01 -25.82
CA ALA A 11 11.80 -14.88 -26.15
C ALA A 11 10.58 -14.69 -25.22
N PRO A 12 9.78 -15.73 -24.87
CA PRO A 12 8.66 -15.56 -23.96
C PRO A 12 9.10 -15.18 -22.53
N PHE A 13 10.24 -15.70 -22.05
CA PHE A 13 10.77 -15.30 -20.74
C PHE A 13 11.30 -13.87 -20.75
N PHE A 14 11.96 -13.45 -21.83
CA PHE A 14 12.44 -12.08 -21.96
C PHE A 14 11.29 -11.08 -22.08
N LEU A 15 10.23 -11.46 -22.81
CA LEU A 15 9.01 -10.66 -22.92
C LEU A 15 8.27 -10.56 -21.57
N ALA A 16 8.15 -11.68 -20.85
CA ALA A 16 7.58 -11.69 -19.50
C ALA A 16 8.40 -10.82 -18.53
N TRP A 17 9.74 -10.89 -18.61
CA TRP A 17 10.62 -10.07 -17.80
C TRP A 17 10.47 -8.57 -18.10
N LEU A 18 10.37 -8.19 -19.37
CA LEU A 18 10.08 -6.82 -19.80
C LEU A 18 8.73 -6.33 -19.29
N LEU A 19 7.68 -7.15 -19.40
CA LEU A 19 6.33 -6.84 -18.91
C LEU A 19 6.34 -6.60 -17.40
N VAL A 20 6.99 -7.46 -16.62
CA VAL A 20 7.14 -7.29 -15.17
C VAL A 20 7.86 -5.98 -14.84
N LYS A 21 8.97 -5.69 -15.53
CA LYS A 21 9.70 -4.43 -15.35
C LYS A 21 8.86 -3.21 -15.70
N PHE A 22 8.00 -3.30 -16.72
CA PHE A 22 7.14 -2.20 -17.14
C PHE A 22 6.02 -1.95 -16.11
N ILE A 23 5.39 -3.01 -15.62
CA ILE A 23 4.36 -2.93 -14.57
C ILE A 23 4.94 -2.40 -13.25
N GLN A 24 6.15 -2.83 -12.87
CA GLN A 24 6.83 -2.32 -11.67
C GLN A 24 7.17 -0.82 -11.75
N ARG A 25 7.26 -0.26 -12.96
CA ARG A 25 7.58 1.15 -13.19
C ARG A 25 6.35 2.05 -13.16
N ALA A 26 5.16 1.49 -13.22
CA ALA A 26 3.93 2.25 -13.11
C ALA A 26 3.79 2.80 -11.68
N PRO A 27 3.53 4.11 -11.51
CA PRO A 27 3.24 4.67 -10.20
C PRO A 27 1.99 3.95 -9.65
N ARG A 28 2.13 3.40 -8.44
CA ARG A 28 0.99 2.74 -7.79
C ARG A 28 -0.10 3.80 -7.53
N PRO A 29 -1.38 3.46 -7.74
CA PRO A 29 -2.46 4.39 -7.51
C PRO A 29 -2.51 4.75 -6.02
N VAL A 30 -2.26 6.01 -5.71
CA VAL A 30 -2.42 6.58 -4.37
C VAL A 30 -3.84 7.13 -4.26
N PRO A 31 -4.66 6.68 -3.28
CA PRO A 31 -5.97 7.26 -3.06
C PRO A 31 -5.84 8.76 -2.70
N PRO A 32 -6.71 9.63 -3.27
CA PRO A 32 -6.61 11.08 -3.06
C PRO A 32 -6.69 11.47 -1.58
N ASP A 33 -7.46 10.71 -0.80
CA ASP A 33 -7.62 10.94 0.64
C ASP A 33 -6.32 10.66 1.43
N VAL A 34 -5.56 9.65 1.02
CA VAL A 34 -4.28 9.29 1.65
C VAL A 34 -3.19 10.28 1.22
N ALA A 35 -3.22 10.73 -0.03
CA ALA A 35 -2.33 11.80 -0.50
C ALA A 35 -2.53 13.11 0.27
N ALA A 36 -3.78 13.49 0.56
CA ALA A 36 -4.09 14.67 1.37
C ALA A 36 -3.55 14.53 2.80
N LEU A 37 -3.71 13.35 3.42
CA LEU A 37 -3.23 13.10 4.77
C LEU A 37 -1.69 13.05 4.86
N VAL A 38 -1.01 12.50 3.84
CA VAL A 38 0.45 12.54 3.74
C VAL A 38 0.96 13.98 3.48
N ALA A 39 0.17 14.82 2.81
CA ALA A 39 0.51 16.23 2.62
C ALA A 39 0.39 17.04 3.92
N GLU A 40 -0.60 16.74 4.76
CA GLU A 40 -0.75 17.36 6.09
C GLU A 40 0.26 16.81 7.11
N HIS A 41 0.52 15.50 7.07
CA HIS A 41 1.43 14.80 7.96
C HIS A 41 2.46 14.01 7.15
N PRO A 42 3.60 14.64 6.77
CA PRO A 42 4.61 13.98 5.95
C PRO A 42 5.21 12.78 6.70
N VAL A 43 5.13 11.61 6.06
CA VAL A 43 5.76 10.38 6.55
C VAL A 43 7.26 10.45 6.24
N PRO A 44 8.15 10.27 7.23
CA PRO A 44 9.58 10.22 7.01
C PRO A 44 9.98 9.07 6.07
N LYS A 45 11.13 9.23 5.40
CA LYS A 45 11.67 8.18 4.52
C LYS A 45 11.93 6.90 5.31
N LYS A 46 11.55 5.77 4.72
CA LYS A 46 11.55 4.41 5.25
C LYS A 46 10.61 4.22 6.44
N SER A 47 9.57 5.05 6.54
CA SER A 47 8.52 4.89 7.55
C SER A 47 7.19 4.57 6.89
N PHE A 48 6.28 4.04 7.70
CA PHE A 48 4.94 3.62 7.32
C PHE A 48 3.92 4.38 8.17
N GLY A 49 2.92 4.96 7.51
CA GLY A 49 1.79 5.58 8.17
C GLY A 49 0.66 4.59 8.39
N ALA A 50 -0.09 4.76 9.47
CA ALA A 50 -1.37 4.11 9.66
C ALA A 50 -2.46 5.19 9.74
N ALA A 51 -3.62 4.94 9.13
CA ALA A 51 -4.78 5.81 9.22
C ALA A 51 -6.06 4.99 9.36
N ARG A 52 -7.07 5.61 9.96
CA ARG A 52 -8.44 5.09 9.98
C ARG A 52 -9.36 6.06 9.28
N ARG A 53 -10.39 5.54 8.61
CA ARG A 53 -11.50 6.31 8.08
C ARG A 53 -12.73 5.96 8.86
N VAL A 54 -13.28 6.92 9.58
CA VAL A 54 -14.51 6.80 10.34
C VAL A 54 -15.44 7.93 9.89
N ASP A 55 -16.68 7.61 9.53
CA ASP A 55 -17.68 8.58 9.06
C ASP A 55 -17.19 9.49 7.92
N GLY A 56 -16.38 8.93 7.00
CA GLY A 56 -15.82 9.65 5.85
C GLY A 56 -14.64 10.57 6.18
N ARG A 57 -14.21 10.67 7.44
CA ARG A 57 -13.00 11.39 7.85
C ARG A 57 -11.83 10.45 8.00
N LEU A 58 -10.72 10.77 7.34
CA LEU A 58 -9.46 10.05 7.48
C LEU A 58 -8.66 10.67 8.63
N GLU A 59 -8.37 9.88 9.66
CA GLU A 59 -7.57 10.27 10.81
C GLU A 59 -6.26 9.48 10.84
N SER A 60 -5.15 10.16 11.09
CA SER A 60 -3.85 9.52 11.26
C SER A 60 -3.78 8.78 12.60
N LEU A 61 -3.39 7.52 12.57
CA LEU A 61 -3.11 6.70 13.76
C LEU A 61 -1.63 6.80 14.19
N GLY A 62 -0.80 7.46 13.38
CA GLY A 62 0.62 7.66 13.65
C GLY A 62 1.53 7.16 12.52
N VAL A 63 2.83 7.32 12.76
CA VAL A 63 3.91 6.99 11.86
C VAL A 63 4.85 6.01 12.56
N PHE A 64 5.27 4.96 11.86
CA PHE A 64 6.06 3.87 12.40
C PHE A 64 7.25 3.55 11.49
N GLU A 65 8.34 3.06 12.07
CA GLU A 65 9.53 2.66 11.28
C GLU A 65 9.34 1.32 10.57
N LYS A 66 8.49 0.43 11.11
CA LYS A 66 8.24 -0.90 10.56
C LYS A 66 6.80 -1.04 10.10
N LEU A 67 6.61 -1.74 8.99
CA LEU A 67 5.29 -2.06 8.45
C LEU A 67 4.45 -2.84 9.47
N LEU A 68 5.06 -3.79 10.19
CA LEU A 68 4.36 -4.60 11.19
C LEU A 68 3.75 -3.73 12.30
N ASP A 69 4.48 -2.72 12.77
CA ASP A 69 4.00 -1.82 13.83
C ASP A 69 2.83 -0.95 13.32
N ALA A 70 2.89 -0.52 12.05
CA ALA A 70 1.79 0.20 11.40
C ALA A 70 0.55 -0.67 11.21
N SER A 71 0.72 -1.92 10.77
CA SER A 71 -0.37 -2.90 10.64
C SER A 71 -0.98 -3.23 12.00
N ASP A 72 -0.17 -3.46 13.05
CA ASP A 72 -0.66 -3.72 14.41
C ASP A 72 -1.48 -2.53 14.95
N SER A 73 -1.05 -1.30 14.65
CA SER A 73 -1.81 -0.09 15.01
C SER A 73 -3.16 -0.02 14.28
N ALA A 74 -3.18 -0.30 12.97
CA ALA A 74 -4.42 -0.36 12.18
C ALA A 74 -5.37 -1.46 12.70
N TRP A 75 -4.85 -2.64 13.04
CA TRP A 75 -5.62 -3.75 13.60
C TRP A 75 -6.16 -3.46 15.01
N LYS A 76 -5.39 -2.77 15.86
CA LYS A 76 -5.88 -2.31 17.17
C LYS A 76 -7.01 -1.30 17.02
N ALA A 77 -6.88 -0.35 16.08
CA ALA A 77 -7.92 0.62 15.79
C ALA A 77 -9.18 -0.05 15.23
N HIS A 78 -9.02 -1.07 14.36
CA HIS A 78 -10.10 -1.90 13.86
C HIS A 78 -10.81 -2.67 14.98
N GLY A 79 -10.06 -3.30 15.90
CA GLY A 79 -10.62 -3.98 17.06
C GLY A 79 -11.41 -3.03 17.97
N ALA A 80 -10.89 -1.82 18.20
CA ALA A 80 -11.57 -0.78 18.98
C ALA A 80 -12.85 -0.30 18.29
N ALA A 81 -12.83 -0.07 16.97
CA ALA A 81 -13.99 0.34 16.20
C ALA A 81 -15.07 -0.76 16.15
N LYS A 82 -14.66 -2.02 15.99
CA LYS A 82 -15.55 -3.19 16.06
C LYS A 82 -16.22 -3.31 17.42
N ALA A 83 -15.47 -3.11 18.51
CA ALA A 83 -16.02 -3.11 19.85
C ALA A 83 -16.99 -1.95 20.10
N ALA A 84 -16.75 -0.80 19.46
CA ALA A 84 -17.62 0.37 19.51
C ALA A 84 -18.82 0.30 18.54
N GLY A 85 -18.91 -0.72 17.67
CA GLY A 85 -19.95 -0.84 16.66
C GLY A 85 -19.87 0.20 15.54
N VAL A 86 -18.70 0.83 15.36
CA VAL A 86 -18.48 1.90 14.38
C VAL A 86 -17.89 1.30 13.11
N LYS A 87 -18.49 1.61 11.96
CA LYS A 87 -17.97 1.21 10.65
C LYS A 87 -16.82 2.10 10.22
N GLY A 88 -15.82 1.51 9.58
CA GLY A 88 -14.66 2.26 9.14
C GLY A 88 -13.68 1.43 8.32
N SER A 89 -12.84 2.12 7.57
CA SER A 89 -11.77 1.52 6.77
C SER A 89 -10.42 1.84 7.41
N PHE A 90 -9.54 0.87 7.53
CA PHE A 90 -8.22 1.03 8.14
C PHE A 90 -7.16 0.82 7.07
N PHE A 91 -6.20 1.72 7.01
CA PHE A 91 -5.19 1.76 5.95
C PHE A 91 -3.80 1.81 6.56
N THR A 92 -2.87 1.04 5.99
CA THR A 92 -1.43 1.30 6.14
C THR A 92 -0.89 1.82 4.82
N PHE A 93 0.00 2.81 4.87
CA PHE A 93 0.58 3.41 3.68
C PHE A 93 2.07 3.68 3.87
N ASP A 94 2.81 3.71 2.77
CA ASP A 94 4.23 4.04 2.77
C ASP A 94 4.51 5.55 2.74
N GLU A 95 5.80 5.92 2.71
CA GLU A 95 6.29 7.29 2.56
C GLU A 95 5.74 8.04 1.33
N THR A 96 5.24 7.32 0.34
CA THR A 96 4.67 7.88 -0.90
C THR A 96 3.14 7.93 -0.87
N GLY A 97 2.52 7.47 0.22
CA GLY A 97 1.07 7.38 0.37
C GLY A 97 0.45 6.17 -0.32
N VAL A 98 1.25 5.24 -0.83
CA VAL A 98 0.74 4.01 -1.43
C VAL A 98 0.15 3.15 -0.32
N VAL A 99 -1.13 2.81 -0.45
CA VAL A 99 -1.80 1.89 0.47
C VAL A 99 -1.21 0.49 0.30
N LEU A 100 -0.69 -0.05 1.39
CA LEU A 100 -0.09 -1.38 1.46
C LEU A 100 -1.08 -2.42 1.96
N GLU A 101 -1.89 -2.06 2.95
CA GLU A 101 -2.93 -2.90 3.53
C GLU A 101 -4.19 -2.05 3.75
N GLN A 102 -5.34 -2.58 3.36
CA GLN A 102 -6.64 -2.01 3.67
C GLN A 102 -7.51 -3.08 4.31
N VAL A 103 -8.06 -2.76 5.48
CA VAL A 103 -8.99 -3.63 6.22
C VAL A 103 -10.28 -2.85 6.40
N ASP A 104 -11.37 -3.33 5.82
CA ASP A 104 -12.70 -2.72 5.93
C ASP A 104 -13.53 -3.43 7.00
N LEU A 105 -14.29 -2.66 7.79
CA LEU A 105 -15.23 -3.14 8.80
C LEU A 105 -16.68 -2.71 8.51
#